data_AF-A0A924AG53-F1
#
_entry.id   AF-A0A924AG53-F1
#
_cell.length_a   1.000
_cell.length_b   1.000
_cell.length_c   1.000
_cell.angle_alpha   90.00
_cell.angle_beta   90.00
_cell.angle_gamma   90.00
#
_symmetry.space_group_name_H-M   'P 1'
#
loop_
_entity.id
_entity.type
_entity.pdbx_description
1 polymer ?
#
loop_
_entity_poly.entity_id
_entity_poly.type
_entity_poly.pdbx_seq_one_letter_code
_entity_poly.pdbx_strand_id
1 'polypeptide(L)'
;MNENLDPTSNGFNPEDFDIEKKLRPLSFDDFAGQDQVLENLKVFVEAANQRNEALDHTLFHGPPGLGKTTLANILANELGVGIKITSGPVLDKPG
;
A
#
# COMPACT_ATOMS: atom_id res chain seq x y z
N MET A 1 30.16 -3.40 -4.86
CA MET A 1 28.81 -2.93 -4.44
C MET A 1 28.50 -1.72 -5.30
N ASN A 2 27.30 -1.61 -5.85
CA ASN A 2 26.90 -0.45 -6.64
C ASN A 2 26.69 0.71 -5.68
N GLU A 3 27.41 1.81 -5.88
CA GLU A 3 27.36 3.01 -5.04
C GLU A 3 25.97 3.69 -5.07
N ASN A 4 25.15 3.36 -6.07
CA ASN A 4 23.78 3.86 -6.22
C ASN A 4 22.70 2.93 -5.62
N LEU A 5 23.09 1.81 -5.01
CA LEU A 5 22.17 0.84 -4.40
C LEU A 5 22.46 0.69 -2.90
N ASP A 6 22.45 1.80 -2.18
CA ASP A 6 22.46 1.80 -0.72
C ASP A 6 21.01 1.67 -0.20
N PRO A 7 20.64 0.56 0.48
CA PRO A 7 19.32 0.41 1.08
C PRO A 7 19.17 1.24 2.35
N THR A 8 20.24 1.84 2.87
CA THR A 8 20.17 2.77 4.00
C THR A 8 19.79 4.15 3.47
N SER A 9 18.82 4.78 4.13
CA SER A 9 18.25 6.07 3.71
C SER A 9 19.22 7.26 3.87
N ASN A 10 20.51 6.99 4.09
CA ASN A 10 21.56 7.96 4.36
C ASN A 10 21.99 8.66 3.06
N GLY A 11 21.15 9.57 2.55
CA GLY A 11 21.45 10.36 1.36
C GLY A 11 20.25 10.95 0.64
N PHE A 12 19.03 10.54 0.98
CA PHE A 12 17.82 11.05 0.34
C PHE A 12 17.41 12.42 0.91
N ASN A 13 17.23 13.41 0.04
CA ASN A 13 16.59 14.68 0.39
C ASN A 13 15.08 14.44 0.54
N PRO A 14 14.33 15.18 1.38
CA PRO A 14 12.86 15.19 1.41
C PRO A 14 12.15 15.15 0.05
N GLU A 15 12.72 15.79 -0.97
CA GLU A 15 12.20 15.76 -2.35
C GLU A 15 12.22 14.35 -2.97
N ASP A 16 13.24 13.54 -2.65
CA ASP A 16 13.36 12.15 -3.13
C ASP A 16 12.28 11.26 -2.54
N PHE A 17 11.88 11.49 -1.28
CA PHE A 17 10.76 10.77 -0.66
C PHE A 17 9.43 11.09 -1.34
N ASP A 18 9.23 12.33 -1.77
CA ASP A 18 8.01 12.72 -2.48
C ASP A 18 8.00 12.19 -3.93
N ILE A 19 9.17 12.09 -4.57
CA ILE A 19 9.32 11.38 -5.85
C ILE A 19 9.03 9.89 -5.65
N GLU A 20 9.58 9.24 -4.63
CA GLU A 20 9.34 7.83 -4.33
C GLU A 20 7.85 7.55 -4.10
N LYS A 21 7.14 8.41 -3.36
CA LYS A 21 5.69 8.31 -3.21
C LYS A 21 4.95 8.42 -4.54
N LYS A 22 5.37 9.32 -5.42
CA LYS A 22 4.79 9.48 -6.78
C LYS A 22 5.08 8.29 -7.69
N LEU A 23 6.17 7.56 -7.45
CA LEU A 23 6.55 6.36 -8.22
C LEU A 23 5.78 5.11 -7.78
N ARG A 24 5.09 5.15 -6.63
CA ARG A 24 4.30 4.00 -6.18
C ARG A 24 3.05 3.84 -7.05
N PRO A 25 2.66 2.60 -7.38
CA PRO A 25 1.40 2.28 -8.03
C PRO A 25 0.21 2.96 -7.34
N LEU A 26 -0.70 3.53 -8.14
CA LEU A 26 -1.88 4.25 -7.63
C LEU A 26 -3.17 3.43 -7.78
N SER A 27 -3.22 2.57 -8.79
CA SER A 27 -4.34 1.68 -9.09
C SER A 27 -3.92 0.21 -9.09
N PHE A 28 -4.89 -0.69 -9.16
CA PHE A 28 -4.58 -2.11 -9.33
C PHE A 28 -3.81 -2.40 -10.63
N ASP A 29 -4.07 -1.64 -11.69
CA ASP A 29 -3.46 -1.87 -13.01
C ASP A 29 -1.98 -1.42 -13.05
N ASP A 30 -1.58 -0.56 -12.11
CA ASP A 30 -0.18 -0.14 -11.94
C ASP A 30 0.64 -1.14 -11.11
N PHE A 31 0.00 -2.10 -10.44
CA PHE A 31 0.66 -3.06 -9.57
C PHE A 31 1.05 -4.32 -10.33
N ALA A 32 2.36 -4.53 -10.52
CA ALA A 32 2.87 -5.67 -11.28
C ALA A 32 2.89 -6.97 -10.45
N GLY A 33 2.26 -8.02 -10.99
CA GLY A 33 2.19 -9.36 -10.41
C GLY A 33 1.15 -9.49 -9.29
N GLN A 34 1.17 -10.61 -8.57
CA GLN A 34 0.15 -10.97 -7.57
C GLN A 34 -1.27 -11.07 -8.16
N ASP A 35 -1.40 -11.49 -9.42
CA ASP A 35 -2.65 -11.47 -10.20
C ASP A 35 -3.85 -12.05 -9.44
N GLN A 36 -3.67 -13.19 -8.75
CA GLN A 36 -4.73 -13.83 -7.96
C GLN A 36 -5.22 -12.94 -6.80
N VAL A 37 -4.31 -12.23 -6.14
CA VAL A 37 -4.67 -11.30 -5.06
C VAL A 37 -5.37 -10.08 -5.64
N LEU A 38 -4.86 -9.53 -6.74
CA LEU A 38 -5.45 -8.37 -7.40
C LEU A 38 -6.87 -8.67 -7.89
N GLU A 39 -7.09 -9.82 -8.54
CA GLU A 39 -8.41 -10.24 -9.02
C GLU A 39 -9.42 -10.36 -7.88
N ASN A 40 -9.01 -10.98 -6.76
CA ASN A 40 -9.86 -11.10 -5.58
C ASN A 40 -10.21 -9.73 -4.96
N LEU A 41 -9.22 -8.85 -4.81
CA LEU A 41 -9.42 -7.50 -4.27
C LEU A 41 -10.33 -6.65 -5.16
N LYS A 42 -10.18 -6.73 -6.49
CA LYS A 42 -11.04 -6.04 -7.45
C LYS A 42 -12.51 -6.41 -7.24
N VAL A 43 -12.82 -7.70 -7.06
CA VAL A 43 -14.18 -8.17 -6.78
C VAL A 43 -14.71 -7.61 -5.45
N PHE A 44 -13.92 -7.64 -4.38
CA PHE A 44 -14.37 -7.12 -3.08
C PHE A 44 -14.61 -5.61 -3.08
N VAL A 45 -13.71 -4.85 -3.70
CA VAL A 45 -13.84 -3.39 -3.82
C VAL A 45 -15.05 -3.03 -4.67
N GLU A 46 -15.22 -3.68 -5.82
CA GLU A 46 -16.38 -3.45 -6.68
C GLU A 46 -17.68 -3.73 -5.93
N ALA A 47 -17.73 -4.86 -5.20
CA ALA A 47 -18.92 -5.22 -4.43
C ALA A 47 -19.20 -4.23 -3.29
N ALA A 48 -18.18 -3.75 -2.58
CA ALA A 48 -18.32 -2.73 -1.53
C ALA A 48 -18.83 -1.40 -2.11
N ASN A 49 -18.25 -0.95 -3.23
CA ASN A 49 -18.66 0.26 -3.94
C ASN A 49 -20.11 0.17 -4.45
N GLN A 50 -20.51 -0.96 -5.04
CA GLN A 50 -21.90 -1.17 -5.49
C GLN A 50 -22.91 -1.16 -4.35
N ARG A 51 -22.54 -1.67 -3.17
CA ARG A 51 -23.40 -1.63 -1.97
C ARG A 51 -23.34 -0.31 -1.22
N ASN A 52 -22.38 0.56 -1.56
CA ASN A 52 -22.07 1.77 -0.81
C ASN A 52 -21.77 1.47 0.68
N GLU A 53 -21.02 0.40 0.92
CA GLU A 53 -20.64 -0.11 2.24
C GLU A 53 -19.12 -0.13 2.41
N ALA A 54 -18.65 -0.31 3.65
CA ALA A 54 -17.23 -0.50 3.90
C ALA A 54 -16.72 -1.82 3.33
N LEU A 55 -15.46 -1.83 2.86
CA LEU A 55 -14.74 -3.07 2.58
C LEU A 55 -14.55 -3.86 3.89
N ASP A 56 -14.69 -5.18 3.81
CA ASP A 56 -14.40 -6.07 4.93
C ASP A 56 -12.93 -5.95 5.40
N HIS A 57 -12.71 -6.22 6.69
CA HIS A 57 -11.38 -6.16 7.27
C HIS A 57 -10.41 -7.10 6.55
N THR A 58 -9.36 -6.51 5.98
CA THR A 58 -8.39 -7.20 5.14
C THR A 58 -7.04 -7.30 5.84
N LEU A 59 -6.48 -8.52 5.93
CA LEU A 59 -5.16 -8.77 6.50
C LEU A 59 -4.19 -9.23 5.40
N PHE A 60 -3.19 -8.41 5.11
CA PHE A 60 -2.09 -8.80 4.22
C PHE A 60 -0.96 -9.45 5.02
N HIS A 61 -0.61 -10.69 4.69
CA HIS A 61 0.52 -11.41 5.27
C HIS A 61 1.54 -11.81 4.20
N GLY A 62 2.79 -12.06 4.62
CA GLY A 62 3.86 -12.56 3.74
C GLY A 62 5.21 -11.89 3.98
N PRO A 63 6.28 -12.35 3.30
CA PRO A 63 7.64 -11.80 3.38
C PRO A 63 7.75 -10.28 3.17
N PRO A 64 8.78 -9.62 3.73
CA PRO A 64 9.02 -8.19 3.47
C PRO A 64 9.24 -7.91 1.97
N GLY A 65 8.88 -6.71 1.52
CA GLY A 65 9.11 -6.27 0.13
C GLY A 65 8.02 -6.63 -0.89
N LEU A 66 6.97 -7.39 -0.51
CA LEU A 66 5.91 -7.82 -1.44
C LEU A 66 4.80 -6.78 -1.69
N GLY A 67 5.03 -5.50 -1.38
CA GLY A 67 4.07 -4.44 -1.70
C GLY A 67 2.81 -4.38 -0.82
N LYS A 68 2.80 -4.99 0.38
CA LYS A 68 1.63 -4.96 1.30
C LYS A 68 1.14 -3.54 1.62
N THR A 69 2.06 -2.64 1.96
CA THR A 69 1.73 -1.24 2.23
C THR A 69 1.26 -0.52 0.96
N THR A 70 1.80 -0.88 -0.21
CA THR A 70 1.35 -0.34 -1.50
C THR A 70 -0.08 -0.79 -1.82
N LEU A 71 -0.40 -2.07 -1.66
CA LEU A 71 -1.76 -2.60 -1.83
C LEU A 71 -2.78 -1.92 -0.92
N ALA A 72 -2.42 -1.62 0.34
CA ALA A 72 -3.30 -0.86 1.23
C ALA A 72 -3.60 0.56 0.71
N ASN A 73 -2.62 1.23 0.09
CA ASN A 73 -2.83 2.54 -0.52
C ASN A 73 -3.68 2.46 -1.80
N ILE A 74 -3.46 1.45 -2.64
CA ILE A 74 -4.30 1.18 -3.81
C ILE A 74 -5.75 0.96 -3.37
N LEU A 75 -5.99 0.12 -2.35
CA LEU A 75 -7.34 -0.11 -1.83
C LEU A 75 -8.02 1.18 -1.38
N ALA A 76 -7.31 2.07 -0.68
CA ALA A 76 -7.88 3.35 -0.27
C ALA A 76 -8.23 4.24 -1.47
N ASN A 77 -7.39 4.24 -2.51
CA ASN A 77 -7.64 4.97 -3.75
C ASN A 77 -8.89 4.44 -4.48
N GLU A 78 -8.98 3.13 -4.69
CA GLU A 78 -10.08 2.46 -5.39
C GLU A 78 -11.43 2.57 -4.66
N LEU A 79 -11.39 2.70 -3.33
CA LEU A 79 -12.56 2.99 -2.48
C LEU A 79 -12.87 4.49 -2.38
N GLY A 80 -12.02 5.37 -2.91
CA GLY A 80 -12.20 6.82 -2.84
C GLY A 80 -12.11 7.41 -1.43
N VAL A 81 -11.35 6.78 -0.52
CA VAL A 81 -11.24 7.18 0.89
C VAL A 81 -9.82 7.54 1.31
N GLY A 82 -9.70 8.28 2.42
CA GLY A 82 -8.40 8.53 3.04
C GLY A 82 -7.88 7.32 3.83
N ILE A 83 -6.55 7.15 3.88
CA ILE A 83 -5.88 6.11 4.67
C ILE A 83 -5.13 6.71 5.87
N LYS A 84 -5.24 6.07 7.03
CA LYS A 84 -4.41 6.36 8.22
C LYS A 84 -3.42 5.23 8.42
N ILE A 85 -2.13 5.56 8.45
CA ILE A 85 -1.05 4.60 8.61
C ILE A 85 -0.52 4.66 10.04
N THR A 86 -0.35 3.51 10.66
CA THR A 86 0.24 3.36 12.00
C THR A 86 1.07 2.09 12.07
N SER A 87 1.89 1.95 13.10
CA SER A 87 2.66 0.74 13.38
C SER A 87 2.14 0.04 14.63
N GLY A 88 2.32 -1.27 14.72
CA GLY A 88 1.91 -2.05 15.89
C GLY A 88 2.39 -1.47 17.23
N PRO A 89 3.68 -1.10 17.37
CA PRO A 89 4.17 -0.51 18.61
C PRO A 89 3.48 0.80 19.02
N VAL A 90 3.00 1.60 18.06
CA VAL A 90 2.26 2.84 18.31
C VAL A 90 0.84 2.55 18.82
N LEU A 91 0.26 1.41 18.44
CA LEU A 91 -1.04 0.95 18.91
C LEU A 91 -0.97 0.31 20.31
N ASP A 92 0.09 -0.44 20.62
CA ASP A 92 0.26 -1.14 21.91
C ASP A 92 0.65 -0.21 23.06
N LYS A 93 1.26 0.94 22.74
CA LYS A 93 1.62 1.98 23.71
C LYS A 93 0.92 3.28 23.35
N PRO A 94 -0.41 3.38 23.58
CA PRO A 94 -1.03 4.69 23.61
C PRO A 94 -0.35 5.47 24.74
N GLY A 95 0.27 6.60 24.41
CA GLY A 95 0.64 7.60 25.42
C GLY A 95 -0.59 8.08 26.18
#